data_AF-A0A7M2ADL2-F1
#
_entry.id   AF-A0A7M2ADL2-F1
#
_cell.length_a   1.000
_cell.length_b   1.000
_cell.length_c   1.000
_cell.angle_alpha   90.00
_cell.angle_beta   90.00
_cell.angle_gamma   90.00
#
_symmetry.space_group_name_H-M   'P 1'
#
loop_
_entity.id
_entity.type
_entity.pdbx_description
1 polymer ?
#
loop_
_entity_poly.entity_id
_entity_poly.type
_entity_poly.pdbx_seq_one_letter_code
_entity_poly.pdbx_strand_id
1 'polypeptide(L)'
;MLDYNLLSIEEVLLEGIEFAGEVCFSGKHGQEVFDKPIEDGGNPISGLLYERYKNGNLVYYSYYKNGVAEGDYVEFYKDGKIESFQQMIKGAVHGKSVCWYEDGNIKSVAECKYGFKLTYKEWDVEGQLITEKTEPSVFEKEMIDKYDAWAEQDGK
;
A
#
# COMPACT_ATOMS: atom_id res chain seq x y z
N MET A 1 -3.07 -7.87 20.03
CA MET A 1 -3.40 -6.92 18.95
C MET A 1 -2.14 -6.67 18.18
N LEU A 2 -2.20 -6.67 16.85
CA LEU A 2 -1.09 -6.20 16.03
C LEU A 2 -1.07 -4.68 16.18
N ASP A 3 0.02 -4.15 16.73
CA ASP A 3 0.20 -2.73 17.00
C ASP A 3 0.76 -2.11 15.73
N TYR A 4 -0.12 -1.50 14.93
CA TYR A 4 0.27 -0.74 13.75
C TYR A 4 0.33 0.72 14.19
N ASN A 5 1.49 1.36 14.05
CA ASN A 5 1.65 2.79 14.30
C ASN A 5 1.01 3.61 13.16
N LEU A 6 -0.31 3.45 12.98
CA LEU A 6 -1.06 4.15 11.95
C LEU A 6 -1.32 5.59 12.39
N LEU A 7 -1.31 6.49 11.42
CA LEU A 7 -1.71 7.87 11.65
C LEU A 7 -3.20 7.91 11.99
N SER A 8 -3.57 8.81 12.89
CA SER A 8 -4.94 9.26 13.06
C SER A 8 -5.41 10.01 11.81
N ILE A 9 -6.73 10.03 11.59
CA ILE A 9 -7.32 10.79 10.48
C ILE A 9 -6.95 12.28 10.57
N GLU A 10 -6.85 12.84 11.79
CA GLU A 10 -6.46 14.25 11.99
C GLU A 10 -5.03 14.52 11.51
N GLU A 11 -4.08 13.64 11.82
CA GLU A 11 -2.70 13.72 11.33
C GLU A 11 -2.65 13.63 9.80
N VAL A 12 -3.41 12.69 9.21
CA VAL A 12 -3.49 12.55 7.75
C VAL A 12 -3.99 13.82 7.08
N LEU A 13 -5.07 14.42 7.60
CA LEU A 13 -5.64 15.63 7.03
C LEU A 13 -4.77 16.87 7.25
N LEU A 14 -3.96 16.89 8.31
CA LEU A 14 -3.07 18.00 8.64
C LEU A 14 -1.80 18.00 7.78
N GLU A 15 -1.21 16.82 7.57
CA GLU A 15 0.09 16.67 6.91
C GLU A 15 -0.01 16.27 5.43
N GLY A 16 -1.14 15.67 5.04
CA GLY A 16 -1.32 15.08 3.72
C GLY A 16 -1.88 16.03 2.66
N ILE A 17 -1.65 15.65 1.40
CA ILE A 17 -2.22 16.28 0.23
C ILE A 17 -3.45 15.48 -0.22
N GLU A 18 -4.57 16.15 -0.47
CA GLU A 18 -5.77 15.48 -0.98
C GLU A 18 -5.69 15.23 -2.49
N PHE A 19 -5.97 14.00 -2.91
CA PHE A 19 -6.14 13.59 -4.30
C PHE A 19 -7.52 14.04 -4.82
N ALA A 20 -7.68 15.35 -5.07
CA ALA A 20 -8.98 15.96 -5.44
C ALA A 20 -9.14 16.30 -6.94
N GLY A 21 -8.32 15.69 -7.82
CA GLY A 21 -8.47 15.81 -9.28
C GLY A 21 -7.39 16.64 -10.00
N GLU A 22 -6.46 17.24 -9.27
CA GLU A 22 -5.23 17.80 -9.87
C GLU A 22 -4.12 16.76 -9.96
N VAL A 23 -4.21 15.63 -9.25
CA VAL A 23 -3.14 14.64 -9.20
C VAL A 23 -3.33 13.56 -10.27
N CYS A 24 -2.27 13.18 -10.98
CA CYS A 24 -2.31 12.25 -12.11
C CYS A 24 -1.33 11.07 -11.95
N PHE A 25 -1.77 9.86 -12.32
CA PHE A 25 -0.89 8.72 -12.58
C PHE A 25 -0.27 8.88 -13.98
N SER A 26 0.65 9.83 -14.12
CA SER A 26 1.23 10.23 -15.42
C SER A 26 2.70 9.82 -15.57
N GLY A 27 3.24 9.06 -14.63
CA GLY A 27 4.62 8.61 -14.66
C GLY A 27 5.02 7.83 -15.91
N LYS A 28 6.31 7.90 -16.27
CA LYS A 28 6.90 7.16 -17.40
C LYS A 28 6.65 5.65 -17.29
N HIS A 29 6.51 5.16 -16.06
CA HIS A 29 6.31 3.75 -15.74
C HIS A 29 4.87 3.45 -15.25
N GLY A 30 3.97 4.44 -15.27
CA GLY A 30 2.56 4.30 -14.91
C GLY A 30 2.30 4.06 -13.42
N GLN A 31 3.31 4.25 -12.57
CA GLN A 31 3.19 4.04 -11.11
C GLN A 31 3.41 5.35 -10.34
N GLU A 32 3.97 6.36 -11.00
CA GLU A 32 4.32 7.61 -10.37
C GLU A 32 3.12 8.59 -10.35
N VAL A 33 2.92 9.19 -9.18
CA VAL A 33 1.89 10.16 -8.87
C VAL A 33 2.48 11.57 -8.95
N PHE A 34 1.85 12.44 -9.74
CA PHE A 34 2.27 13.83 -9.96
C PHE A 34 1.18 14.81 -9.54
N ASP A 35 1.58 16.01 -9.11
CA ASP A 35 0.68 17.11 -8.72
C ASP A 35 -0.22 17.65 -9.85
N LYS A 36 0.09 17.31 -11.11
CA LYS A 36 -0.64 17.57 -12.36
C LYS A 36 -0.03 16.78 -13.52
N PRO A 37 -0.62 16.78 -14.73
CA PRO A 37 -0.03 16.08 -15.87
C PRO A 37 1.43 16.52 -16.15
N ILE A 38 2.27 15.58 -16.59
CA ILE A 38 3.68 15.85 -16.88
C ILE A 38 3.82 16.88 -18.01
N GLU A 39 2.96 16.81 -19.02
CA GLU A 39 2.91 17.76 -20.14
C GLU A 39 2.67 19.21 -19.69
N ASP A 40 2.03 19.39 -18.53
CA ASP A 40 1.76 20.69 -17.91
C ASP A 40 2.85 21.10 -16.89
N GLY A 41 3.97 20.37 -16.86
CA GLY A 41 5.09 20.58 -15.95
C GLY A 41 4.81 20.12 -14.52
N GLY A 42 4.07 19.02 -14.34
CA GLY A 42 3.83 18.42 -13.04
C GLY A 42 5.11 17.92 -12.36
N ASN A 43 5.13 17.96 -11.03
CA ASN A 43 6.19 17.44 -10.19
C ASN A 43 5.74 16.14 -9.50
N PRO A 44 6.67 15.18 -9.31
CA PRO A 44 6.36 13.94 -8.62
C PRO A 44 6.10 14.21 -7.14
N ILE A 45 5.01 13.65 -6.61
CA ILE A 45 4.61 13.84 -5.20
C ILE A 45 5.62 13.17 -4.27
N SER A 46 6.01 13.86 -3.21
CA SER A 46 6.73 13.27 -2.07
C SER A 46 6.07 13.74 -0.79
N GLY A 47 5.80 12.81 0.13
CA GLY A 47 5.04 13.07 1.35
C GLY A 47 3.78 12.22 1.43
N LEU A 48 2.88 12.61 2.34
CA LEU A 48 1.63 11.92 2.59
C LEU A 48 0.55 12.38 1.61
N LEU A 49 -0.16 11.44 1.00
CA LEU A 49 -1.28 11.67 0.09
C LEU A 49 -2.50 10.91 0.60
N TYR A 50 -3.69 11.46 0.41
CA TYR A 50 -4.94 10.78 0.75
C TYR A 50 -6.06 11.09 -0.23
N GLU A 51 -7.09 10.25 -0.26
CA GLU A 51 -8.33 10.51 -1.00
C GLU A 51 -9.53 10.43 -0.04
N ARG A 52 -10.60 11.15 -0.35
CA ARG A 52 -11.86 11.11 0.42
C ARG A 52 -13.03 10.63 -0.40
N TYR A 53 -13.88 9.82 0.23
CA TYR A 53 -15.22 9.55 -0.26
C TYR A 53 -16.05 10.84 -0.25
N LYS A 54 -17.17 10.83 -0.98
CA LYS A 54 -18.13 11.96 -0.99
C LYS A 54 -18.71 12.30 0.39
N ASN A 55 -18.67 11.38 1.36
CA ASN A 55 -19.11 11.64 2.73
C ASN A 55 -18.03 12.30 3.60
N GLY A 56 -16.83 12.54 3.06
CA GLY A 56 -15.70 13.16 3.77
C GLY A 56 -14.80 12.18 4.51
N ASN A 57 -15.15 10.90 4.60
CA ASN A 57 -14.27 9.87 5.17
C ASN A 57 -13.13 9.56 4.19
N LEU A 58 -11.98 9.12 4.71
CA LEU A 58 -10.86 8.69 3.89
C LEU A 58 -11.27 7.46 3.05
N VAL A 59 -10.80 7.42 1.80
CA VAL A 59 -10.73 6.22 0.97
C VAL A 59 -9.43 5.49 1.30
N TYR A 60 -8.33 6.22 1.25
CA TYR A 60 -7.00 5.72 1.59
C TYR A 60 -6.08 6.87 2.02
N TYR A 61 -4.96 6.52 2.64
CA TYR A 61 -3.76 7.36 2.66
C TYR A 61 -2.53 6.52 2.32
N SER A 62 -1.49 7.17 1.79
CA SER A 62 -0.19 6.55 1.56
C SER A 62 0.95 7.54 1.51
N TYR A 63 2.14 7.08 1.89
CA TYR A 63 3.38 7.81 1.70
C TYR A 63 3.95 7.60 0.30
N TYR A 64 4.38 8.69 -0.31
CA TYR A 64 5.04 8.71 -1.61
C TYR A 64 6.42 9.34 -1.52
N LYS A 65 7.31 8.88 -2.40
CA LYS A 65 8.64 9.44 -2.62
C LYS A 65 8.93 9.46 -4.11
N ASN A 66 9.18 10.65 -4.65
CA ASN A 66 9.36 10.87 -6.08
C ASN A 66 8.24 10.23 -6.92
N GLY A 67 7.00 10.39 -6.46
CA GLY A 67 5.77 9.91 -7.09
C GLY A 67 5.49 8.43 -6.84
N VAL A 68 6.40 7.67 -6.24
CA VAL A 68 6.26 6.23 -6.03
C VAL A 68 5.92 5.94 -4.57
N ALA A 69 4.97 5.03 -4.31
CA ALA A 69 4.60 4.64 -2.96
C ALA A 69 5.80 4.06 -2.18
N GLU A 70 6.10 4.62 -1.01
CA GLU A 70 7.19 4.22 -0.12
C GLU A 70 6.80 4.53 1.33
N GLY A 71 6.50 3.49 2.11
CA GLY A 71 5.95 3.59 3.46
C GLY A 71 4.62 2.87 3.60
N ASP A 72 3.84 3.23 4.61
CA ASP A 72 2.54 2.60 4.85
C ASP A 72 1.48 3.07 3.84
N TYR A 73 0.62 2.14 3.44
CA TYR A 73 -0.57 2.34 2.62
C TYR A 73 -1.77 1.77 3.36
N VAL A 74 -2.81 2.57 3.55
CA VAL A 74 -4.00 2.18 4.33
C VAL A 74 -5.26 2.56 3.59
N GLU A 75 -6.16 1.59 3.44
CA GLU A 75 -7.50 1.80 2.87
C GLU A 75 -8.57 1.70 3.94
N PHE A 76 -9.67 2.38 3.69
CA PHE A 76 -10.81 2.46 4.59
C PHE A 76 -12.10 2.13 3.85
N TYR A 77 -12.96 1.42 4.56
CA TYR A 77 -14.36 1.33 4.21
C TYR A 77 -15.02 2.70 4.32
N LYS A 78 -16.15 2.86 3.62
CA LYS A 78 -16.91 4.12 3.59
C LYS A 78 -17.39 4.57 4.97
N ASP A 79 -17.54 3.66 5.93
CA ASP A 79 -17.89 3.95 7.33
C ASP A 79 -16.71 4.41 8.18
N GLY A 80 -15.49 4.44 7.62
CA GLY A 80 -14.26 4.90 8.26
C GLY A 80 -13.46 3.80 8.96
N LYS A 81 -13.90 2.53 8.92
CA LYS A 81 -13.10 1.41 9.42
C LYS A 81 -11.98 1.06 8.45
N ILE A 82 -10.88 0.54 8.98
CA ILE A 82 -9.75 0.07 8.16
C ILE A 82 -10.20 -1.14 7.35
N GLU A 83 -9.99 -1.07 6.04
CA GLU A 83 -10.20 -2.16 5.09
C GLU A 83 -8.90 -2.92 4.84
N SER A 84 -7.79 -2.21 4.64
CA SER A 84 -6.49 -2.83 4.38
C SER A 84 -5.31 -1.99 4.87
N PHE A 85 -4.21 -2.68 5.15
CA PHE A 85 -2.91 -2.11 5.51
C PHE A 85 -1.82 -2.84 4.73
N GLN A 86 -0.89 -2.08 4.15
CA GLN A 86 0.23 -2.62 3.39
C GLN A 86 1.49 -1.78 3.63
N GLN A 87 2.63 -2.46 3.72
CA GLN A 87 3.95 -1.81 3.70
C GLN A 87 4.48 -1.77 2.27
N MET A 88 4.81 -0.57 1.79
CA MET A 88 5.24 -0.33 0.40
C MET A 88 6.70 0.06 0.34
N ILE A 89 7.46 -0.51 -0.59
CA ILE A 89 8.81 -0.07 -0.93
C ILE A 89 8.91 0.02 -2.46
N LYS A 90 9.26 1.20 -2.97
CA LYS A 90 9.41 1.46 -4.41
C LYS A 90 8.21 0.97 -5.24
N GLY A 91 6.99 1.22 -4.75
CA GLY A 91 5.75 0.93 -5.45
C GLY A 91 5.24 -0.52 -5.31
N ALA A 92 5.99 -1.40 -4.66
CA ALA A 92 5.59 -2.79 -4.42
C ALA A 92 5.34 -3.05 -2.93
N VAL A 93 4.38 -3.93 -2.63
CA VAL A 93 4.18 -4.43 -1.27
C VAL A 93 5.43 -5.19 -0.83
N HIS A 94 6.07 -4.72 0.23
CA HIS A 94 7.30 -5.26 0.78
C HIS A 94 7.26 -5.11 2.31
N GLY A 95 6.98 -6.23 2.99
CA GLY A 95 6.64 -6.29 4.39
C GLY A 95 5.22 -6.84 4.59
N LYS A 96 4.56 -6.41 5.66
CA LYS A 96 3.24 -6.92 6.05
C LYS A 96 2.14 -6.40 5.12
N SER A 97 1.15 -7.26 4.89
CA SER A 97 -0.13 -6.91 4.28
C SER A 97 -1.26 -7.57 5.08
N VAL A 98 -2.26 -6.77 5.47
CA VAL A 98 -3.42 -7.25 6.21
C VAL A 98 -4.69 -6.64 5.62
N CYS A 99 -5.73 -7.46 5.50
CA CYS A 99 -7.07 -7.03 5.10
C CYS A 99 -8.06 -7.46 6.17
N TRP A 100 -9.07 -6.63 6.37
CA TRP A 100 -10.18 -6.89 7.27
C TRP A 100 -11.49 -7.01 6.48
N TYR A 101 -12.51 -7.54 7.14
CA TYR A 101 -13.91 -7.40 6.73
C TYR A 101 -14.51 -6.13 7.37
N GLU A 102 -15.67 -5.68 6.88
CA GLU A 102 -16.37 -4.51 7.42
C GLU A 102 -16.77 -4.63 8.91
N ASP A 103 -16.86 -5.86 9.42
CA ASP A 103 -17.12 -6.13 10.84
C ASP A 103 -15.85 -6.04 11.71
N GLY A 104 -14.67 -5.85 11.09
CA GLY A 104 -13.37 -5.76 11.73
C GLY A 104 -12.66 -7.11 11.91
N ASN A 105 -13.25 -8.22 11.49
CA ASN A 105 -12.58 -9.52 11.50
C ASN A 105 -11.48 -9.58 10.44
N ILE A 106 -10.41 -10.32 10.73
CA ILE A 106 -9.29 -10.47 9.79
C ILE A 106 -9.76 -11.32 8.60
N LYS A 107 -9.61 -10.74 7.41
CA LYS A 107 -9.86 -11.42 6.14
C LYS A 107 -8.61 -12.11 5.61
N SER A 108 -7.46 -11.45 5.71
CA SER A 108 -6.18 -12.04 5.31
C SER A 108 -4.99 -11.39 6.00
N VAL A 109 -3.93 -12.17 6.19
CA VAL A 109 -2.60 -11.67 6.55
C VAL A 109 -1.57 -12.26 5.60
N ALA A 110 -0.57 -11.48 5.22
CA ALA A 110 0.54 -11.93 4.40
C ALA A 110 1.85 -11.23 4.80
N GLU A 111 2.95 -11.94 4.62
CA GLU A 111 4.29 -11.35 4.58
C GLU A 111 4.72 -11.30 3.12
N CYS A 112 5.14 -10.15 2.62
CA CYS A 112 5.38 -9.91 1.20
C CYS A 112 6.80 -9.42 0.93
N LYS A 113 7.34 -9.73 -0.24
CA LYS A 113 8.59 -9.14 -0.73
C LYS A 113 8.51 -8.91 -2.23
N TYR A 114 8.75 -7.67 -2.67
CA TYR A 114 8.62 -7.26 -4.07
C TYR A 114 7.26 -7.64 -4.69
N GLY A 115 6.19 -7.58 -3.90
CA GLY A 115 4.83 -7.97 -4.30
C GLY A 115 4.52 -9.47 -4.20
N PHE A 116 5.51 -10.34 -4.01
CA PHE A 116 5.26 -11.76 -3.78
C PHE A 116 4.84 -12.00 -2.32
N LYS A 117 3.65 -12.59 -2.10
CA LYS A 117 3.25 -13.09 -0.77
C LYS A 117 4.17 -14.26 -0.42
N LEU A 118 5.12 -14.10 0.49
CA LEU A 118 6.00 -15.18 0.97
C LEU A 118 5.20 -16.20 1.78
N THR A 119 4.36 -15.69 2.65
CA THR A 119 3.39 -16.46 3.42
C THR A 119 2.05 -15.73 3.38
N TYR A 120 0.95 -16.47 3.49
CA TYR A 120 -0.36 -15.87 3.72
C TYR A 120 -1.30 -16.83 4.43
N LYS A 121 -2.32 -16.26 5.05
CA LYS A 121 -3.53 -16.96 5.49
C LYS A 121 -4.73 -16.11 5.13
N GLU A 122 -5.81 -16.76 4.70
CA GLU A 122 -7.08 -16.11 4.38
C GLU A 122 -8.20 -16.84 5.13
N TRP A 123 -9.12 -16.06 5.69
CA TRP A 123 -10.26 -16.53 6.45
C TRP A 123 -11.54 -16.01 5.84
N ASP A 124 -12.64 -16.73 6.05
CA ASP A 124 -13.97 -16.23 5.72
C ASP A 124 -14.50 -15.27 6.79
N VAL A 125 -15.70 -14.72 6.54
CA VAL A 125 -16.39 -13.80 7.46
C VAL A 125 -16.75 -14.43 8.81
N GLU A 126 -16.85 -15.77 8.88
CA GLU A 126 -17.09 -16.50 10.14
C GLU A 126 -15.78 -16.80 10.89
N GLY A 127 -14.63 -16.41 10.34
CA GLY A 127 -13.30 -16.66 10.90
C GLY A 127 -12.75 -18.05 10.62
N GLN A 128 -13.35 -18.81 9.70
CA GLN A 128 -12.85 -20.13 9.30
C GLN A 128 -11.72 -19.97 8.27
N LEU A 129 -10.63 -20.72 8.44
CA LEU A 129 -9.48 -20.67 7.53
C LEU A 129 -9.90 -21.23 6.16
N ILE A 130 -9.76 -20.41 5.12
CA ILE A 130 -10.01 -20.80 3.72
C ILE A 130 -8.76 -21.42 3.12
N THR A 131 -7.63 -20.74 3.25
CA THR A 131 -6.38 -21.14 2.59
C THR A 131 -5.16 -20.58 3.33
N GLU A 132 -4.03 -21.25 3.18
CA GLU A 132 -2.74 -20.77 3.66
C GLU A 132 -1.60 -21.15 2.71
N LYS A 133 -0.59 -20.28 2.69
CA LYS A 133 0.73 -20.57 2.13
C LYS A 133 1.77 -20.29 3.20
N THR A 134 2.58 -21.28 3.51
CA THR A 134 3.60 -21.18 4.56
C THR A 134 5.00 -20.88 4.03
N GLU A 135 5.21 -21.00 2.71
CA GLU A 135 6.46 -20.64 2.05
C GLU A 135 6.27 -20.27 0.57
N PRO A 136 7.20 -19.50 -0.04
CA PRO A 136 7.15 -19.22 -1.46
C PRO A 136 7.51 -20.46 -2.29
N SER A 137 6.97 -20.52 -3.51
CA SER A 137 7.35 -21.50 -4.52
C SER A 137 8.81 -21.34 -4.97
N VAL A 138 9.36 -22.37 -5.63
CA VAL A 138 10.71 -22.30 -6.22
C VAL A 138 10.86 -21.11 -7.16
N PHE A 139 9.87 -20.88 -8.02
CA PHE A 139 9.86 -19.75 -8.94
C PHE A 139 9.85 -18.39 -8.21
N GLU A 140 9.02 -18.25 -7.17
CA GLU A 140 8.98 -17.02 -6.36
C GLU A 140 10.32 -16.78 -5.67
N LYS A 141 10.95 -17.81 -5.09
CA LYS A 141 12.28 -17.73 -4.47
C LYS A 141 13.34 -17.28 -5.48
N GLU A 142 13.39 -17.90 -6.66
CA GLU A 142 14.32 -17.52 -7.74
C GLU A 142 14.14 -16.05 -8.16
N MET A 143 12.90 -15.57 -8.19
CA MET A 143 12.61 -14.19 -8.57
C MET A 143 13.00 -13.18 -7.49
N ILE A 144 12.73 -13.53 -6.22
CA ILE A 144 13.14 -12.72 -5.08
C ILE A 144 14.66 -12.60 -5.04
N ASP A 145 15.40 -13.70 -5.20
CA ASP A 145 16.87 -13.69 -5.18
C ASP A 145 17.44 -12.79 -6.30
N LYS A 146 16.82 -12.82 -7.48
CA LYS A 146 17.20 -11.93 -8.59
C LYS A 146 16.97 -10.46 -8.26
N TYR A 147 15.85 -10.13 -7.60
CA TYR A 147 15.50 -8.76 -7.23
C TYR A 147 16.36 -8.24 -6.08
N ASP A 148 16.74 -9.10 -5.12
CA ASP A 148 17.71 -8.78 -4.08
C ASP A 148 19.07 -8.42 -4.71
N ALA A 149 19.57 -9.25 -5.64
CA ALA A 149 20.82 -8.99 -6.34
C ALA A 149 20.82 -7.67 -7.14
N TRP A 150 19.66 -7.27 -7.70
CA TRP A 150 19.50 -5.98 -8.35
C TRP A 150 19.48 -4.82 -7.37
N ALA A 151 18.77 -4.96 -6.25
CA ALA A 151 18.67 -3.92 -5.22
C ALA A 151 20.04 -3.58 -4.60
N GLU A 152 20.92 -4.57 -4.44
CA GLU A 152 22.30 -4.37 -3.96
C GLU A 152 23.21 -3.63 -4.96
N GLN A 153 22.90 -3.73 -6.26
CA GLN A 153 23.66 -3.06 -7.33
C GLN A 153 23.20 -1.62 -7.55
N ASP A 154 21.88 -1.37 -7.51
CA ASP A 154 21.28 -0.04 -7.66
C ASP A 154 21.43 0.85 -6.41
N GLY A 155 21.79 0.26 -5.27
CA GLY A 155 22.11 0.97 -4.03
C GLY A 155 23.54 1.57 -3.99
N LYS A 156 24.30 1.50 -5.09
CA LYS A 156 25.66 2.05 -5.24
C LYS A 156 25.71 3.27 -6.15
#